data_AF-A0A6N6Q786-F1
#
_entry.id   AF-A0A6N6Q786-F1
#
_cell.length_a   1.000
_cell.length_b   1.000
_cell.length_c   1.000
_cell.angle_alpha   90.00
_cell.angle_beta   90.00
_cell.angle_gamma   90.00
#
_symmetry.space_group_name_H-M   'P 1'
#
loop_
_entity.id
_entity.type
_entity.pdbx_description
1 polymer ?
#
loop_
_entity_poly.entity_id
_entity_poly.type
_entity_poly.pdbx_seq_one_letter_code
_entity_poly.pdbx_strand_id
1 'polypeptide(L)'
;MSDQPESNPAFPVPASPPVAGQKNARGVLCVKCEHLNPMGLDDCEFCKAHLFVNCLECGAKNPRVGARCVQCGRRLHKSKRGSSRDRKALSREWTLGIIVGIVLALVLVVVMAGDNLPRLW
;
A
#
# COMPACT_ATOMS: atom_id res chain seq x y z
N MET A 1 -48.21 40.13 -24.88
CA MET A 1 -47.13 39.13 -24.87
C MET A 1 -47.00 38.64 -23.45
N SER A 2 -47.37 37.39 -23.25
CA SER A 2 -47.52 36.74 -21.95
C SER A 2 -46.43 35.69 -21.85
N ASP A 3 -45.58 35.76 -20.83
CA ASP A 3 -44.63 34.70 -20.53
C ASP A 3 -44.73 34.37 -19.03
N GLN A 4 -45.40 33.27 -18.71
CA GLN A 4 -45.31 32.60 -17.40
C GLN A 4 -44.23 31.51 -17.50
N PRO A 5 -43.29 31.40 -16.55
CA PRO A 5 -42.38 30.26 -16.50
C PRO A 5 -43.03 29.02 -15.88
N GLU A 6 -42.72 27.88 -16.51
CA GLU A 6 -43.14 26.50 -16.24
C GLU A 6 -43.11 26.06 -14.76
N SER A 7 -44.23 25.47 -14.33
CA SER A 7 -44.36 24.73 -13.08
C SER A 7 -43.78 23.32 -13.22
N ASN A 8 -42.69 23.03 -12.51
CA ASN A 8 -42.05 21.71 -12.48
C ASN A 8 -42.73 20.84 -11.38
N PRO A 9 -43.28 19.64 -11.67
CA PRO A 9 -43.90 18.81 -10.66
C PRO A 9 -42.82 18.12 -9.80
N ALA A 10 -42.73 18.54 -8.54
CA ALA A 10 -41.91 17.86 -7.54
C ALA A 10 -42.47 16.45 -7.27
N PHE A 11 -41.73 15.42 -7.67
CA PHE A 11 -41.98 14.07 -7.21
C PHE A 11 -41.84 14.02 -5.67
N PRO A 12 -42.81 13.51 -4.92
CA PRO A 12 -42.68 13.36 -3.47
C PRO A 12 -41.63 12.29 -3.18
N VAL A 13 -40.44 12.72 -2.76
CA VAL A 13 -39.43 11.82 -2.19
C VAL A 13 -40.02 11.27 -0.89
N PRO A 14 -40.19 9.95 -0.72
CA PRO A 14 -40.66 9.40 0.54
C PRO A 14 -39.63 9.70 1.62
N ALA A 15 -40.01 10.58 2.55
CA ALA A 15 -39.24 10.88 3.74
C ALA A 15 -39.07 9.60 4.55
N SER A 16 -37.87 9.01 4.47
CA SER A 16 -37.49 7.94 5.39
C SER A 16 -37.51 8.51 6.81
N PRO A 17 -38.04 7.78 7.82
CA PRO A 17 -38.14 8.30 9.17
C PRO A 17 -36.74 8.64 9.72
N PRO A 18 -36.59 9.75 10.44
CA PRO A 18 -35.34 10.09 11.09
C PRO A 18 -35.05 9.03 12.16
N VAL A 19 -33.95 8.29 11.99
CA VAL A 19 -33.43 7.41 13.06
C VAL A 19 -33.09 8.31 14.24
N ALA A 20 -33.93 8.25 15.27
CA ALA A 20 -33.76 9.01 16.49
C ALA A 20 -32.46 8.59 17.19
N GLY A 21 -31.41 9.42 17.11
CA GLY A 21 -30.20 9.22 17.90
C GLY A 21 -28.86 9.76 17.39
N GLN A 22 -28.74 10.34 16.19
CA GLN A 22 -27.43 10.80 15.69
C GLN A 22 -27.42 12.26 15.28
N LYS A 23 -27.35 13.15 16.27
CA LYS A 23 -26.87 14.51 16.06
C LYS A 23 -25.35 14.46 16.21
N ASN A 24 -24.63 14.23 15.10
CA ASN A 24 -23.15 14.18 15.00
C ASN A 24 -22.45 12.87 15.42
N ALA A 25 -22.89 11.70 14.95
CA ALA A 25 -22.01 10.54 15.01
C ALA A 25 -20.81 10.78 14.08
N ARG A 26 -19.62 11.01 14.66
CA ARG A 26 -18.38 11.24 13.91
C ARG A 26 -18.08 9.99 13.07
N GLY A 27 -17.92 10.09 11.74
CA GLY A 27 -17.55 8.94 10.91
C GLY A 27 -16.03 8.76 10.77
N VAL A 28 -15.58 7.64 10.22
CA VAL A 28 -14.18 7.39 9.84
C VAL A 28 -14.05 7.31 8.33
N LEU A 29 -13.25 8.20 7.75
CA LEU A 29 -13.03 8.26 6.31
C LEU A 29 -12.08 7.13 5.87
N CYS A 30 -12.46 6.38 4.83
CA CYS A 30 -11.58 5.41 4.22
C CYS A 30 -10.53 6.08 3.33
N VAL A 31 -9.24 5.85 3.59
CA VAL A 31 -8.14 6.40 2.76
C VAL A 31 -8.04 5.79 1.36
N LYS A 32 -8.75 4.69 1.07
CA LYS A 32 -8.64 3.98 -0.21
C LYS A 32 -9.72 4.40 -1.21
N CYS A 33 -10.96 4.55 -0.75
CA CYS A 33 -12.11 4.85 -1.59
C CYS A 33 -12.90 6.08 -1.12
N GLU A 34 -12.40 6.82 -0.12
CA GLU A 34 -12.98 8.05 0.42
C GLU A 34 -14.41 7.91 0.98
N HIS A 35 -14.89 6.67 1.15
CA HIS A 35 -16.17 6.40 1.78
C HIS A 35 -16.13 6.76 3.27
N LEU A 36 -17.13 7.51 3.75
CA LEU A 36 -17.28 7.85 5.15
C LEU A 36 -18.01 6.72 5.87
N ASN A 37 -17.30 5.99 6.71
CA ASN A 37 -17.84 4.84 7.43
C ASN A 37 -18.41 5.26 8.79
N PRO A 38 -19.47 4.61 9.29
CA PRO A 38 -19.94 4.81 10.65
C PRO A 38 -18.87 4.40 11.68
N MET A 39 -18.98 4.91 12.91
CA MET A 39 -18.11 4.48 14.01
C MET A 39 -18.33 3.00 14.34
N GLY A 40 -17.25 2.35 14.79
CA GLY A 40 -17.29 0.97 15.29
C GLY A 40 -16.92 -0.09 14.25
N LEU A 41 -16.81 0.27 12.97
CA LEU A 41 -16.32 -0.65 11.94
C LEU A 41 -14.78 -0.66 11.90
N ASP A 42 -14.17 -1.83 11.86
CA ASP A 42 -12.73 -1.97 11.66
C ASP A 42 -12.30 -1.87 10.20
N ASP A 43 -13.20 -2.26 9.31
CA ASP A 43 -13.01 -2.30 7.86
C ASP A 43 -14.05 -1.45 7.15
N CYS A 44 -13.66 -0.90 6.00
CA CYS A 44 -14.55 -0.12 5.17
C CYS A 44 -15.71 -0.98 4.67
N GLU A 45 -16.95 -0.56 4.87
CA GLU A 45 -18.11 -1.35 4.44
C GLU A 45 -18.17 -1.54 2.92
N PHE A 46 -17.65 -0.56 2.16
CA PHE A 46 -17.64 -0.55 0.70
C PHE A 46 -16.46 -1.34 0.11
N CYS A 47 -15.21 -0.95 0.42
CA CYS A 47 -14.01 -1.54 -0.21
C CYS A 47 -13.27 -2.57 0.66
N LYS A 48 -13.77 -2.87 1.86
CA LYS A 48 -13.21 -3.81 2.85
C LYS A 48 -11.77 -3.51 3.29
N ALA A 49 -11.27 -2.30 3.06
CA ALA A 49 -9.95 -1.90 3.55
C ALA A 49 -9.99 -1.54 5.05
N HIS A 50 -8.95 -1.94 5.80
CA HIS A 50 -8.80 -1.55 7.20
C HIS A 50 -8.81 -0.02 7.39
N LEU A 51 -9.68 0.42 8.30
CA LEU A 51 -9.88 1.84 8.67
C LEU A 51 -8.93 2.31 9.76
N PHE A 52 -8.35 1.38 10.52
CA PHE A 52 -7.49 1.68 11.67
C PHE A 52 -6.11 1.03 11.51
N VAL A 53 -5.12 1.63 12.17
CA VAL A 53 -3.76 1.10 12.31
C VAL A 53 -3.28 1.30 13.76
N ASN A 54 -2.45 0.39 14.23
CA ASN A 54 -1.81 0.52 15.54
C ASN A 54 -0.54 1.36 15.41
N CYS A 55 -0.32 2.27 16.36
CA CYS A 55 0.93 3.01 16.44
C CYS A 55 2.07 2.05 16.80
N LEU A 56 3.15 2.07 16.02
CA LEU A 56 4.32 1.21 16.26
C LEU A 56 5.08 1.55 17.56
N GLU A 57 4.84 2.74 18.10
CA GLU A 57 5.64 3.31 19.18
C GLU A 57 4.93 3.15 20.53
N CYS A 58 3.62 3.40 20.59
CA CYS A 58 2.83 3.28 21.82
C CYS A 58 1.69 2.26 21.75
N GLY A 59 1.50 1.56 20.62
CA GLY A 59 0.47 0.54 20.45
C GLY A 59 -0.96 1.05 20.26
N ALA A 60 -1.21 2.36 20.42
CA ALA A 60 -2.56 2.93 20.33
C ALA A 60 -3.21 2.68 18.95
N LYS A 61 -4.51 2.35 18.95
CA LYS A 61 -5.32 2.22 17.72
C LYS A 61 -5.71 3.61 17.20
N ASN A 62 -5.40 3.88 15.95
CA ASN A 62 -5.55 5.20 15.34
C ASN A 62 -6.24 5.10 13.97
N PRO A 63 -7.09 6.06 13.58
CA PRO A 63 -7.65 6.10 12.24
C PRO A 63 -6.53 6.19 11.20
N ARG A 64 -6.59 5.34 10.18
CA ARG A 64 -5.59 5.26 9.10
C ARG A 64 -5.53 6.54 8.25
N VAL A 65 -6.60 7.33 8.26
CA VAL A 65 -6.64 8.66 7.65
C VAL A 65 -5.76 9.67 8.39
N GLY A 66 -5.46 9.43 9.67
CA GLY A 66 -4.59 10.29 10.47
C GLY A 66 -3.12 10.10 10.14
N ALA A 67 -2.40 11.21 9.93
CA ALA A 67 -0.95 11.17 9.69
C ALA A 67 -0.14 10.97 10.99
N ARG A 68 -0.69 11.32 12.16
CA ARG A 68 -0.03 11.30 13.47
C ARG A 68 -0.87 10.59 14.51
N CYS A 69 -0.20 10.03 15.51
CA CYS A 69 -0.82 9.30 16.60
C CYS A 69 -1.50 10.28 17.53
N VAL A 70 -2.76 10.01 17.88
CA VAL A 70 -3.53 10.85 18.81
C VAL A 70 -3.01 10.78 20.24
N GLN A 71 -2.29 9.71 20.59
CA GLN A 71 -1.74 9.50 21.93
C GLN A 71 -0.32 10.07 22.07
N CYS A 72 0.62 9.66 21.21
CA CYS A 72 2.03 10.03 21.36
C CYS A 72 2.52 11.07 20.34
N GLY A 73 1.67 11.52 19.42
CA GLY A 73 2.02 12.52 18.39
C GLY A 73 2.96 12.02 17.28
N ARG A 74 3.57 10.83 17.40
CA ARG A 74 4.47 10.26 16.39
C ARG A 74 3.72 9.93 15.10
N ARG A 75 4.44 9.93 13.97
CA ARG A 75 3.88 9.71 12.62
C ARG A 75 3.44 8.25 12.45
N LEU A 76 2.20 8.02 12.00
CA LEU A 76 1.67 6.67 11.74
C LEU A 76 2.23 6.08 10.43
N HIS A 77 2.22 6.88 9.36
CA HIS A 77 2.68 6.45 8.05
C HIS A 77 4.13 6.89 7.87
N LYS A 78 5.06 5.94 7.98
CA LYS A 78 6.43 6.16 7.50
C LYS A 78 6.34 6.25 5.97
N SER A 79 6.51 7.45 5.40
CA SER A 79 6.67 7.57 3.96
C SER A 79 7.81 6.63 3.55
N LYS A 80 7.52 5.62 2.73
CA LYS A 80 8.54 4.74 2.13
C LYS A 80 9.42 5.50 1.11
N ARG A 81 9.76 6.77 1.36
CA ARG A 81 10.86 7.45 0.68
C ARG A 81 12.14 6.99 1.38
N GLY A 82 12.78 5.96 0.80
CA GLY A 82 14.12 5.54 1.20
C GLY A 82 14.27 4.15 1.81
N SER A 83 13.45 3.17 1.44
CA SER A 83 13.85 1.76 1.63
C SER A 83 13.54 0.93 0.39
N SER A 84 14.01 1.41 -0.75
CA SER A 84 14.64 0.55 -1.76
C SER A 84 16.02 0.08 -1.25
N ARG A 85 16.11 -0.38 0.00
CA ARG A 85 17.10 -1.43 0.29
C ARG A 85 16.52 -2.66 -0.36
N ASP A 86 16.81 -2.72 -1.65
CA ASP A 86 16.54 -3.82 -2.51
C ASP A 86 16.78 -5.11 -1.78
N ARG A 87 15.85 -6.03 -2.02
CA ARG A 87 16.02 -7.46 -1.83
C ARG A 87 17.20 -7.92 -2.70
N LYS A 88 18.41 -7.61 -2.27
CA LYS A 88 19.65 -8.25 -2.68
C LYS A 88 20.37 -8.77 -1.43
N ALA A 89 19.63 -9.46 -0.57
CA ALA A 89 20.20 -10.61 0.13
C ALA A 89 20.24 -11.77 -0.87
N LEU A 90 20.94 -11.55 -1.98
CA LEU A 90 21.44 -12.65 -2.78
C LEU A 90 22.43 -13.33 -1.85
N SER A 91 22.08 -14.52 -1.35
CA SER A 91 22.84 -15.17 -0.29
C SER A 91 24.32 -15.16 -0.67
N ARG A 92 25.18 -14.81 0.29
CA ARG A 92 26.64 -14.78 0.08
C ARG A 92 27.13 -16.07 -0.56
N GLU A 93 26.45 -17.17 -0.27
CA GLU A 93 26.65 -18.50 -0.83
C GLU A 93 26.37 -18.56 -2.36
N TRP A 94 25.27 -17.98 -2.85
CA TRP A 94 24.96 -17.97 -4.28
C TRP A 94 25.94 -17.09 -5.07
N THR A 95 26.39 -15.99 -4.47
CA THR A 95 27.41 -15.12 -5.09
C THR A 95 28.75 -15.85 -5.23
N LEU A 96 29.17 -16.59 -4.19
CA LEU A 96 30.39 -17.42 -4.24
C LEU A 96 30.24 -18.55 -5.27
N GLY A 97 29.09 -19.20 -5.35
CA GLY A 97 28.81 -20.24 -6.35
C GLY A 97 28.97 -19.73 -7.79
N ILE A 98 28.45 -18.53 -8.09
CA ILE A 98 28.59 -17.92 -9.42
C ILE A 98 30.06 -17.62 -9.74
N ILE A 99 30.82 -17.05 -8.80
CA ILE A 99 32.23 -16.73 -9.01
C ILE A 99 33.04 -18.00 -9.29
N VAL A 100 32.86 -19.04 -8.48
CA VAL A 100 33.55 -20.33 -8.67
C VAL A 100 33.18 -20.96 -10.01
N GLY A 101 31.91 -20.92 -10.40
CA GLY A 101 31.45 -21.42 -11.70
C GLY A 101 32.09 -20.70 -12.88
N ILE A 102 32.18 -19.36 -12.83
CA ILE A 102 32.84 -18.56 -13.87
C ILE A 102 34.33 -18.89 -13.98
N VAL A 103 35.03 -19.00 -12.85
CA VAL A 103 36.46 -19.35 -12.84
C VAL A 103 36.71 -20.73 -13.43
N LEU A 104 35.90 -21.73 -13.06
CA LEU A 104 35.98 -23.08 -13.61
C LEU A 104 35.74 -23.10 -15.12
N ALA A 105 34.73 -22.38 -15.61
CA ALA A 105 34.45 -22.27 -17.04
C ALA A 105 35.61 -21.62 -17.80
N LEU A 106 36.22 -20.56 -17.28
CA LEU A 106 37.37 -19.90 -17.90
C LEU A 106 38.59 -20.83 -17.96
N VAL A 107 38.88 -21.56 -16.89
CA VAL A 107 39.97 -22.54 -16.88
C VAL A 107 39.74 -23.62 -17.93
N LEU A 108 38.52 -24.16 -18.02
CA LEU A 108 38.16 -25.14 -19.06
C LEU A 108 38.34 -24.59 -20.47
N VAL A 109 37.94 -23.34 -20.72
CA VAL A 109 38.14 -22.69 -22.03
C VAL A 109 39.62 -22.55 -22.35
N VAL A 110 40.45 -22.12 -21.39
CA VAL A 110 41.90 -21.98 -21.58
C VAL A 110 42.57 -23.32 -21.83
N VAL A 111 42.18 -24.38 -21.12
CA VAL A 111 42.68 -25.75 -21.34
C VAL A 111 42.25 -26.25 -22.72
N MET A 112 40.97 -26.15 -23.06
CA MET A 112 40.45 -26.54 -24.37
C MET A 112 41.11 -25.77 -25.53
N ALA A 113 41.39 -24.48 -25.34
CA ALA A 113 42.10 -23.65 -26.32
C ALA A 113 43.61 -23.95 -26.35
N GLY A 114 44.20 -24.29 -25.19
CA GLY A 114 45.58 -24.75 -25.04
C GLY A 114 45.85 -26.08 -25.74
N ASP A 115 44.92 -27.01 -25.60
CA ASP A 115 44.95 -28.32 -26.25
C ASP A 115 44.64 -28.22 -27.75
N ASN A 116 43.94 -27.15 -28.18
CA ASN A 116 43.69 -26.80 -29.59
C ASN A 116 44.71 -25.85 -30.20
N LEU A 117 45.79 -25.48 -29.51
CA LEU A 117 46.92 -24.81 -30.15
C LEU A 117 47.72 -25.90 -30.87
N PRO A 118 47.63 -26.04 -32.22
CA PRO A 118 48.54 -26.91 -32.94
C PRO A 118 49.95 -26.44 -32.58
N ARG A 119 50.74 -27.35 -32.02
CA ARG A 119 52.16 -27.12 -31.77
C ARG A 119 52.80 -26.79 -33.11
N LEU A 120 52.89 -25.50 -33.42
CA LEU A 120 53.63 -24.97 -34.55
C LEU A 120 55.10 -25.00 -34.13
N TRP A 121 55.68 -26.19 -34.26
CA TRP A 121 57.11 -26.44 -34.36
C TRP A 121 57.35 -27.23 -35.65
#